data_AF-A0AA43JHC7-F1
#
_entry.id   AF-A0AA43JHC7-F1
#
_cell.length_a   1.000
_cell.length_b   1.000
_cell.length_c   1.000
_cell.angle_alpha   90.00
_cell.angle_beta   90.00
_cell.angle_gamma   90.00
#
_symmetry.space_group_name_H-M   'P 1'
#
loop_
_entity.id
_entity.type
_entity.pdbx_description
1 polymer ?
#
loop_
_entity_poly.entity_id
_entity_poly.type
_entity_poly.pdbx_seq_one_letter_code
_entity_poly.pdbx_strand_id
1 'polypeptide(L)'
;MTRWTILLAAMLLAGCASTDGRTLQPGKSTAREVSALMGAPGMERKRPNGDTLLYFPRHPWGRKTYVATVGADGVLRGIEQRLTSENIYGIREGMRKDEVEDLLGPPREITRLPRQKRDVWEYPWLHANREKRVLWVQFSDDGVVRETIERHDYVDEPEGAKN
;
A
#
# COMPACT_ATOMS: atom_id res chain seq x y z
N MET A 1 -49.54 -19.33 -24.23
CA MET A 1 -48.43 -20.01 -24.93
C MET A 1 -47.24 -19.05 -24.93
N THR A 2 -46.39 -19.02 -23.91
CA THR A 2 -45.24 -19.87 -23.54
C THR A 2 -43.93 -19.07 -23.72
N ARG A 3 -43.42 -18.55 -22.59
CA ARG A 3 -41.99 -18.51 -22.19
C ARG A 3 -40.94 -17.96 -23.17
N TRP A 4 -40.29 -16.85 -22.81
CA TRP A 4 -38.88 -16.85 -22.37
C TRP A 4 -38.50 -15.43 -21.90
N THR A 5 -38.54 -15.15 -20.60
CA THR A 5 -37.39 -15.29 -19.67
C THR A 5 -36.28 -14.30 -19.98
N ILE A 6 -36.37 -13.13 -19.32
CA ILE A 6 -35.30 -12.49 -18.54
C ILE A 6 -33.89 -12.78 -19.12
N LEU A 7 -33.46 -11.98 -20.09
CA LEU A 7 -32.06 -11.96 -20.48
C LEU A 7 -31.29 -11.01 -19.55
N LEU A 8 -30.63 -11.65 -18.59
CA LEU A 8 -29.34 -11.27 -18.02
C LEU A 8 -29.27 -9.82 -17.53
N ALA A 9 -29.83 -9.55 -16.36
CA ALA A 9 -29.01 -9.41 -15.15
C ALA A 9 -27.64 -10.13 -15.25
N ALA A 10 -26.71 -9.57 -16.02
CA ALA A 10 -25.30 -9.82 -15.81
C ALA A 10 -24.96 -9.24 -14.43
N MET A 11 -25.03 -10.11 -13.42
CA MET A 11 -24.45 -9.88 -12.12
C MET A 11 -22.99 -9.50 -12.34
N LEU A 12 -22.72 -8.20 -12.32
CA LEU A 12 -21.47 -7.65 -11.84
C LEU A 12 -21.38 -8.04 -10.37
N LEU A 13 -21.05 -9.31 -10.11
CA LEU A 13 -20.30 -9.71 -8.94
C LEU A 13 -18.91 -9.08 -9.08
N ALA A 14 -18.85 -7.76 -9.01
CA ALA A 14 -17.79 -7.10 -8.29
C ALA A 14 -18.00 -7.49 -6.82
N GLY A 15 -17.76 -8.78 -6.51
CA GLY A 15 -17.43 -9.15 -5.15
C GLY A 15 -16.28 -8.22 -4.80
N CYS A 16 -16.44 -7.43 -3.74
CA CYS A 16 -15.35 -6.69 -3.14
C CYS A 16 -14.28 -7.72 -2.79
N ALA A 17 -13.45 -8.09 -3.76
CA ALA A 17 -12.39 -9.05 -3.55
C ALA A 17 -11.56 -8.42 -2.44
N SER A 18 -11.49 -9.11 -1.30
CA SER A 18 -10.67 -8.67 -0.19
C SER A 18 -9.23 -8.71 -0.69
N THR A 19 -8.74 -7.57 -1.18
CA THR A 19 -7.38 -7.43 -1.73
C THR A 19 -6.31 -7.40 -0.64
N ASP A 20 -6.68 -7.75 0.58
CA ASP A 20 -5.79 -7.94 1.73
C ASP A 20 -5.13 -9.32 1.76
N GLY A 21 -5.54 -10.24 0.85
CA GLY A 21 -4.92 -11.54 0.70
C GLY A 21 -5.39 -12.61 1.70
N ARG A 22 -6.48 -12.37 2.44
CA ARG A 22 -6.95 -13.26 3.53
C ARG A 22 -7.26 -14.71 3.14
N THR A 23 -7.53 -14.97 1.86
CA THR A 23 -7.82 -16.33 1.36
C THR A 23 -6.56 -17.07 0.93
N LEU A 24 -5.42 -16.39 0.82
CA LEU A 24 -4.13 -16.99 0.48
C LEU A 24 -3.56 -17.71 1.70
N GLN A 25 -2.97 -18.88 1.47
CA GLN A 25 -2.41 -19.73 2.51
C GLN A 25 -0.89 -19.76 2.39
N PRO A 26 -0.16 -19.22 3.38
CA PRO A 26 1.28 -19.41 3.47
C PRO A 26 1.69 -20.88 3.39
N GLY A 27 2.76 -21.17 2.66
CA GLY A 27 3.25 -22.52 2.41
C GLY A 27 2.48 -23.31 1.34
N LYS A 28 1.41 -22.75 0.76
CA LYS A 28 0.61 -23.41 -0.29
C LYS A 28 0.35 -22.52 -1.50
N SER A 29 -0.06 -21.27 -1.25
CA SER A 29 -0.41 -20.35 -2.32
C SER A 29 0.82 -19.97 -3.14
N THR A 30 0.66 -19.91 -4.45
CA THR A 30 1.74 -19.56 -5.39
C THR A 30 1.79 -18.06 -5.66
N ALA A 31 2.93 -17.56 -6.14
CA ALA A 31 3.06 -16.18 -6.63
C ALA A 31 1.96 -15.81 -7.64
N ARG A 32 1.60 -16.75 -8.52
CA ARG A 32 0.53 -16.56 -9.50
C ARG A 32 -0.84 -16.34 -8.85
N GLU A 33 -1.15 -17.08 -7.79
CA GLU A 33 -2.40 -16.91 -7.04
C GLU A 33 -2.41 -15.62 -6.23
N VAL A 34 -1.26 -15.21 -5.68
CA VAL A 34 -1.09 -13.91 -5.04
C VAL A 34 -1.45 -12.80 -6.02
N SER A 35 -0.84 -12.78 -7.22
CA SER A 35 -1.13 -11.77 -8.24
C SER A 35 -2.55 -11.85 -8.77
N ALA A 36 -3.11 -13.05 -8.93
CA ALA A 36 -4.50 -13.22 -9.38
C ALA A 36 -5.51 -12.63 -8.39
N LEU A 37 -5.24 -12.71 -7.08
CA LEU A 37 -6.12 -12.17 -6.04
C LEU A 37 -5.84 -10.70 -5.73
N MET A 38 -4.57 -10.32 -5.60
CA MET A 38 -4.14 -9.01 -5.08
C MET A 38 -3.88 -7.97 -6.17
N GLY A 39 -3.86 -8.40 -7.44
CA GLY A 39 -3.53 -7.58 -8.60
C GLY A 39 -2.03 -7.61 -8.94
N ALA A 40 -1.61 -6.72 -9.84
CA ALA A 40 -0.19 -6.49 -10.09
C ALA A 40 0.45 -5.78 -8.88
N PRO A 41 1.68 -6.15 -8.47
CA PRO A 41 2.39 -5.42 -7.44
C PRO A 41 2.78 -4.03 -7.95
N GLY A 42 2.73 -3.04 -7.06
CA GLY A 42 3.22 -1.69 -7.35
C GLY A 42 4.74 -1.57 -7.27
N MET A 43 5.38 -2.50 -6.57
CA MET A 43 6.84 -2.62 -6.48
C MET A 43 7.20 -4.08 -6.18
N GLU A 44 8.31 -4.55 -6.73
CA GLU A 44 8.90 -5.84 -6.39
C GLU A 44 10.33 -5.66 -5.89
N ARG A 45 10.73 -6.42 -4.88
CA ARG A 45 12.12 -6.41 -4.38
C ARG A 45 12.62 -7.83 -4.16
N LYS A 46 13.71 -8.18 -4.85
CA LYS A 46 14.41 -9.45 -4.62
C LYS A 46 15.32 -9.32 -3.40
N ARG A 47 15.27 -10.31 -2.52
CA ARG A 47 16.15 -10.42 -1.36
C ARG A 47 17.34 -11.32 -1.66
N PRO A 48 18.49 -11.12 -0.99
CA PRO A 48 19.68 -11.96 -1.18
C PRO A 48 19.45 -13.46 -0.90
N ASN A 49 18.48 -13.79 -0.05
CA ASN A 49 18.10 -15.18 0.27
C ASN A 49 17.26 -15.85 -0.84
N GLY A 50 16.96 -15.15 -1.93
CA GLY A 50 16.15 -15.64 -3.05
C GLY A 50 14.65 -15.36 -2.92
N ASP A 51 14.18 -14.82 -1.79
CA ASP A 51 12.79 -14.40 -1.66
C ASP A 51 12.50 -13.16 -2.52
N THR A 52 11.25 -13.00 -2.91
CA THR A 52 10.74 -11.80 -3.57
C THR A 52 9.63 -11.18 -2.74
N LEU A 53 9.80 -9.91 -2.40
CA LEU A 53 8.76 -9.09 -1.80
C LEU A 53 7.91 -8.45 -2.89
N LEU A 54 6.60 -8.67 -2.83
CA LEU A 54 5.61 -8.07 -3.71
C LEU A 54 4.81 -7.05 -2.91
N TYR A 55 4.94 -5.77 -3.25
CA TYR A 55 4.28 -4.67 -2.56
C TYR A 55 2.98 -4.34 -3.27
N PHE A 56 1.90 -4.27 -2.50
CA PHE A 56 0.55 -3.94 -2.96
C PHE A 56 0.00 -2.74 -2.19
N PRO A 57 0.39 -1.51 -2.57
CA PRO A 57 -0.27 -0.30 -2.09
C PRO A 57 -1.73 -0.29 -2.53
N ARG A 58 -2.62 0.17 -1.65
CA ARG A 58 -4.06 0.28 -1.95
C ARG A 58 -4.50 1.69 -2.37
N HIS A 59 -3.53 2.56 -2.65
CA HIS A 59 -3.75 3.89 -3.20
C HIS A 59 -4.53 3.87 -4.54
N PRO A 60 -5.19 4.98 -4.92
CA PRO A 60 -5.32 6.24 -4.16
C PRO A 60 -6.33 6.17 -3.00
N TRP A 61 -7.27 5.21 -3.03
CA TRP A 61 -8.40 5.17 -2.09
C TRP A 61 -8.12 4.41 -0.78
N GLY A 62 -7.14 3.51 -0.81
CA GLY A 62 -6.75 2.68 0.33
C GLY A 62 -5.61 3.30 1.13
N ARG A 63 -5.61 2.97 2.42
CA ARG A 63 -4.71 3.51 3.45
C ARG A 63 -3.78 2.44 4.03
N LYS A 64 -3.47 1.46 3.19
CA LYS A 64 -2.70 0.26 3.55
C LYS A 64 -1.80 -0.12 2.39
N THR A 65 -0.58 -0.55 2.72
CA THR A 65 0.28 -1.32 1.83
C THR A 65 0.37 -2.72 2.38
N TYR A 66 0.05 -3.73 1.58
CA TYR A 66 0.29 -5.14 1.91
C TYR A 66 1.55 -5.62 1.21
N VAL A 67 2.37 -6.41 1.88
CA VAL A 67 3.59 -7.00 1.30
C VAL A 67 3.48 -8.51 1.40
N ALA A 68 3.48 -9.18 0.24
CA ALA A 68 3.56 -10.63 0.17
C ALA A 68 5.02 -11.05 0.00
N THR A 69 5.52 -11.93 0.87
CA THR A 69 6.84 -12.54 0.70
C THR A 69 6.67 -13.86 -0.03
N VAL A 70 7.28 -13.99 -1.20
CA VAL A 70 7.27 -15.23 -2.00
C VAL A 70 8.66 -15.85 -1.94
N GLY A 71 8.73 -17.14 -1.61
CA GLY A 71 9.98 -17.88 -1.57
C GLY A 71 10.61 -18.07 -2.94
N ALA A 72 11.89 -18.44 -2.97
CA ALA A 72 12.59 -18.83 -4.20
C ALA A 72 11.92 -20.01 -4.96
N ASP A 73 11.11 -20.80 -4.26
CA ASP A 73 10.27 -21.88 -4.81
C ASP A 73 8.95 -21.39 -5.43
N GLY A 74 8.69 -20.08 -5.42
CA GLY A 74 7.47 -19.48 -5.93
C GLY A 74 6.26 -19.58 -4.99
N VAL A 75 6.47 -20.00 -3.73
CA VAL A 75 5.40 -20.21 -2.74
C VAL A 75 5.35 -19.05 -1.74
N LEU A 76 4.14 -18.58 -1.44
CA LEU A 76 3.87 -17.55 -0.45
C LEU A 76 4.39 -17.96 0.94
N ARG A 77 5.18 -17.11 1.57
CA ARG A 77 5.66 -17.25 2.96
C ARG A 77 4.80 -16.50 3.95
N GLY A 78 4.18 -15.39 3.54
CA GLY A 78 3.33 -14.58 4.40
C GLY A 78 2.92 -13.27 3.73
N ILE A 79 1.91 -12.62 4.30
CA ILE A 79 1.45 -11.29 3.91
C ILE A 79 1.37 -10.43 5.17
N GLU A 80 1.90 -9.22 5.10
CA GLU A 80 1.87 -8.26 6.20
C GLU A 80 1.39 -6.89 5.74
N GLN A 81 0.76 -6.12 6.63
CA GLN A 81 0.41 -4.72 6.38
C GLN A 81 1.56 -3.84 6.88
N ARG A 82 2.00 -2.88 6.06
CA ARG A 82 3.20 -2.08 6.31
C ARG A 82 2.98 -0.60 6.61
N LEU A 83 1.80 -0.05 6.34
CA LEU A 83 1.43 1.31 6.80
C LEU A 83 0.82 1.25 8.21
N THR A 84 1.66 0.91 9.19
CA THR A 84 1.32 0.83 10.62
C THR A 84 1.97 1.97 11.40
N SER A 85 1.47 2.27 12.60
CA SER A 85 2.14 3.18 13.53
C SER A 85 3.57 2.74 13.85
N GLU A 86 3.79 1.43 14.02
CA GLU A 86 5.12 0.87 14.31
C GLU A 86 6.14 1.20 13.21
N ASN A 87 5.78 0.96 11.95
CA ASN A 87 6.68 1.23 10.83
C ASN A 87 6.84 2.74 10.59
N ILE A 88 5.76 3.52 10.69
CA ILE A 88 5.80 4.97 10.47
C ILE A 88 6.68 5.67 11.51
N TYR A 89 6.50 5.35 12.79
CA TYR A 89 7.34 5.88 13.87
C TYR A 89 8.73 5.25 13.91
N GLY A 90 8.96 4.19 13.14
CA GLY A 90 10.27 3.64 12.86
C GLY A 90 11.11 4.51 11.94
N ILE A 91 10.51 5.46 11.19
CA ILE A 91 11.23 6.39 10.32
C ILE A 91 12.08 7.37 11.15
N ARG A 92 13.33 7.58 10.75
CA ARG A 92 14.33 8.42 11.41
C ARG A 92 15.03 9.29 10.38
N GLU A 93 15.51 10.45 10.82
CA GLU A 93 16.37 11.30 10.00
C GLU A 93 17.62 10.51 9.55
N GLY A 94 18.05 10.74 8.31
CA GLY A 94 19.20 10.11 7.70
C GLY A 94 18.94 8.77 7.01
N MET A 95 17.77 8.13 7.20
CA MET A 95 17.42 6.95 6.41
C MET A 95 17.28 7.27 4.93
N ARG A 96 17.67 6.35 4.06
CA ARG A 96 17.58 6.51 2.61
C ARG A 96 16.16 6.22 2.09
N LYS A 97 15.85 6.75 0.91
CA LYS A 97 14.59 6.49 0.18
C LYS A 97 14.26 4.99 0.05
N ASP A 98 15.24 4.17 -0.30
CA ASP A 98 15.07 2.73 -0.49
C ASP A 98 14.79 1.99 0.82
N GLU A 99 15.29 2.48 1.95
CA GLU A 99 14.97 1.98 3.30
C GLU A 99 13.52 2.33 3.69
N VAL A 100 13.05 3.54 3.37
CA VAL A 100 11.66 3.95 3.59
C VAL A 100 10.69 3.17 2.71
N GLU A 101 11.04 2.96 1.44
CA GLU A 101 10.29 2.12 0.51
C GLU A 101 10.25 0.66 0.97
N ASP A 102 11.34 0.14 1.53
CA ASP A 102 11.36 -1.20 2.13
C ASP A 102 10.37 -1.32 3.27
N LEU A 103 10.30 -0.26 4.09
CA LEU A 103 9.50 -0.22 5.30
C LEU A 103 8.02 -0.03 5.01
N LEU A 104 7.65 0.86 4.08
CA LEU A 104 6.25 1.28 3.84
C LEU A 104 5.69 0.85 2.47
N GLY A 105 6.55 0.50 1.52
CA GLY A 105 6.24 0.40 0.10
C GLY A 105 6.34 1.73 -0.65
N PRO A 106 6.00 1.74 -1.95
CA PRO A 106 6.07 2.96 -2.75
C PRO A 106 4.99 3.97 -2.30
N PRO A 107 5.28 5.28 -2.35
CA PRO A 107 4.35 6.33 -1.96
C PRO A 107 3.16 6.42 -2.91
N ARG A 108 2.07 7.05 -2.45
CA ARG A 108 0.94 7.42 -3.32
C ARG A 108 1.39 8.46 -4.34
N GLU A 109 2.16 9.43 -3.89
CA GLU A 109 2.52 10.61 -4.66
C GLU A 109 3.91 11.11 -4.23
N ILE A 110 4.66 11.63 -5.20
CA ILE A 110 5.97 12.27 -4.99
C ILE A 110 5.87 13.70 -5.50
N THR A 111 6.03 14.66 -4.59
CA THR A 111 6.04 16.10 -4.93
C THR A 111 7.44 16.66 -4.75
N ARG A 112 7.96 17.34 -5.77
CA ARG A 112 9.24 18.06 -5.69
C ARG A 112 9.03 19.47 -5.14
N LEU A 113 9.78 19.85 -4.11
CA LEU A 113 9.87 21.21 -3.57
C LEU A 113 11.20 21.86 -3.99
N PRO A 114 11.29 22.50 -5.17
CA PRO A 114 12.57 22.95 -5.73
C PRO A 114 13.27 24.01 -4.87
N ARG A 115 12.51 24.91 -4.23
CA ARG A 115 13.07 25.97 -3.37
C ARG A 115 13.72 25.42 -2.10
N GLN A 116 13.20 24.31 -1.60
CA GLN A 116 13.71 23.65 -0.39
C GLN A 116 14.73 22.57 -0.72
N LYS A 117 14.89 22.19 -2.01
CA LYS A 117 15.69 21.04 -2.45
C LYS A 117 15.26 19.77 -1.73
N ARG A 118 13.94 19.51 -1.78
CA ARG A 118 13.31 18.37 -1.13
C ARG A 118 12.35 17.63 -2.04
N ASP A 119 12.28 16.32 -1.85
CA ASP A 119 11.17 15.50 -2.37
C ASP A 119 10.25 15.14 -1.20
N VAL A 120 8.95 15.23 -1.41
CA VAL A 120 7.93 14.86 -0.43
C VAL A 120 7.23 13.61 -0.93
N TRP A 121 7.36 12.53 -0.18
CA TRP A 121 6.64 11.29 -0.41
C TRP A 121 5.41 11.25 0.47
N GLU A 122 4.26 10.97 -0.14
CA GLU A 122 2.99 10.96 0.57
C GLU A 122 2.42 9.55 0.76
N TYR A 123 1.99 9.28 1.99
CA TYR A 123 1.33 8.03 2.40
C TYR A 123 0.06 8.30 3.21
N PRO A 124 -1.14 8.19 2.60
CA PRO A 124 -2.38 8.12 3.36
C PRO A 124 -2.42 6.84 4.20
N TRP A 125 -2.78 6.96 5.48
CA TRP A 125 -2.82 5.83 6.40
C TRP A 125 -3.92 5.99 7.45
N LEU A 126 -4.11 4.96 8.27
CA LEU A 126 -5.08 4.96 9.38
C LEU A 126 -4.34 4.89 10.72
N HIS A 127 -4.29 6.02 11.44
CA HIS A 127 -3.76 6.03 12.80
C HIS A 127 -4.74 5.30 13.73
N ALA A 128 -4.19 4.39 14.55
CA ALA A 128 -4.97 3.50 15.42
C ALA A 128 -6.14 2.77 14.70
N ASN A 129 -5.97 2.44 13.41
CA ASN A 129 -6.99 1.83 12.55
C ASN A 129 -8.32 2.62 12.43
N ARG A 130 -8.33 3.92 12.76
CA ARG A 130 -9.56 4.73 12.81
C ARG A 130 -9.39 6.09 12.16
N GLU A 131 -8.36 6.83 12.54
CA GLU A 131 -8.18 8.21 12.12
C GLU A 131 -7.47 8.28 10.77
N LYS A 132 -8.11 8.94 9.81
CA LYS A 132 -7.52 9.17 8.49
C LYS A 132 -6.41 10.22 8.61
N ARG A 133 -5.18 9.80 8.34
CA ARG A 133 -3.99 10.65 8.35
C ARG A 133 -3.27 10.58 7.02
N VAL A 134 -2.43 11.56 6.78
CA VAL A 134 -1.43 11.58 5.72
C VAL A 134 -0.07 11.76 6.35
N LEU A 135 0.86 10.86 6.03
CA LEU A 135 2.27 11.01 6.33
C LEU A 135 2.99 11.62 5.13
N TRP A 136 3.74 12.67 5.37
CA TRP A 136 4.72 13.24 4.44
C TRP A 136 6.12 12.87 4.94
N VAL A 137 6.87 12.15 4.13
CA VAL A 137 8.30 11.92 4.36
C VAL A 137 9.07 12.83 3.41
N GLN A 138 9.85 13.76 3.97
CA GLN A 138 10.64 14.69 3.17
C GLN A 138 12.08 14.24 3.10
N PHE A 139 12.59 14.15 1.87
CA PHE A 139 13.97 13.77 1.57
C PHE A 139 14.76 14.97 1.06
N SER A 140 16.05 15.06 1.37
CA SER A 140 16.97 15.96 0.69
C SER A 140 17.32 15.45 -0.72
N ASP A 141 18.03 16.28 -1.50
CA ASP A 141 18.46 15.96 -2.87
C ASP A 141 19.33 14.70 -2.98
N ASP A 142 20.10 14.38 -1.95
CA ASP A 142 20.89 13.16 -1.83
C ASP A 142 20.07 11.93 -1.38
N GLY A 143 18.75 12.09 -1.22
CA GLY A 143 17.81 10.99 -1.01
C GLY A 143 17.74 10.46 0.41
N VAL A 144 18.09 11.26 1.43
CA VAL A 144 17.93 10.88 2.84
C VAL A 144 16.81 11.65 3.52
N VAL A 145 16.13 11.01 4.47
CA VAL A 145 15.04 11.59 5.27
C VAL A 145 15.57 12.80 6.04
N ARG A 146 14.87 13.92 5.94
CA ARG A 146 15.11 15.14 6.72
C ARG A 146 14.06 15.34 7.79
N GLU A 147 12.81 15.07 7.47
CA GLU A 147 11.70 15.18 8.43
C GLU A 147 10.50 14.33 7.98
N THR A 148 9.68 13.97 8.95
CA THR A 148 8.34 13.43 8.75
C THR A 148 7.30 14.40 9.28
N ILE A 149 6.21 14.58 8.55
CA ILE A 149 5.08 15.41 8.97
C ILE A 149 3.81 14.58 8.83
N GLU A 150 3.05 14.49 9.92
CA GLU A 150 1.73 13.87 9.90
C GLU A 150 0.63 14.93 9.92
N ARG A 151 -0.38 14.73 9.08
CA ARG A 151 -1.50 15.64 8.92
C ARG A 151 -2.80 14.86 9.00
N HIS A 152 -3.86 15.52 9.47
CA HIS A 152 -5.20 14.97 9.30
C HIS A 152 -5.57 14.98 7.82
N ASP A 153 -6.22 13.92 7.35
CA ASP A 153 -6.64 13.82 5.96
C ASP A 153 -8.09 14.31 5.81
N TYR A 154 -8.24 15.54 5.31
CA TYR A 154 -9.53 16.18 5.12
C TYR A 154 -10.20 15.84 3.77
N VAL A 155 -9.54 15.07 2.89
CA VAL A 155 -10.01 14.85 1.50
C VAL A 155 -11.40 14.18 1.44
N ASP A 156 -11.79 13.45 2.50
CA ASP A 156 -13.06 12.74 2.58
C ASP A 156 -14.09 13.38 3.55
N GLU A 157 -13.82 14.55 4.13
CA GLU A 157 -14.79 15.25 4.99
C GLU A 157 -15.73 16.13 4.15
N PRO A 158 -17.05 16.04 4.33
CA PRO A 158 -17.99 16.91 3.62
C PRO A 158 -17.66 18.37 3.94
N GLU A 159 -17.61 19.20 2.90
CA GLU A 159 -17.37 20.63 2.96
C GLU A 159 -18.47 21.28 3.83
N GLY A 160 -18.20 21.44 5.13
CA GLY A 160 -19.20 21.89 6.10
C GLY A 160 -19.13 21.27 7.49
N ALA A 161 -18.30 20.25 7.74
CA ALA A 161 -18.13 19.65 9.08
C ALA A 161 -17.28 20.49 10.06
N LYS A 162 -17.28 21.83 9.91
CA LYS A 162 -16.67 22.75 10.86
C LYS A 162 -17.76 23.48 11.65
N ASN A 163 -17.88 23.06 12.92
CA ASN A 163 -18.64 23.64 14.05
C ASN A 163 -20.13 23.29 14.11
#